data_AF-A0A2S1QZV0-F1
#
_entry.id   AF-A0A2S1QZV0-F1
#
_cell.length_a   1.000
_cell.length_b   1.000
_cell.length_c   1.000
_cell.angle_alpha   90.00
_cell.angle_beta   90.00
_cell.angle_gamma   90.00
#
_symmetry.space_group_name_H-M   'P 1'
#
loop_
_entity.id
_entity.type
_entity.pdbx_description
1 polymer ?
#
loop_
_entity_poly.entity_id
_entity_poly.type
_entity_poly.pdbx_seq_one_letter_code
_entity_poly.pdbx_strand_id
1 'polypeptide(L)'
;MTDNFKTIADAFQNAGVDVHTAEYSITAYSLNTSLSFKFSNLEEFLSFLGPTAGAGTEKINAMLIEAGVDPGSFFYVNFYKPKVAEL
;
A
#
# COMPACT_ATOMS: atom_id res chain seq x y z
N MET A 1 -6.05 7.76 -14.64
CA MET A 1 -5.97 7.22 -13.26
C MET A 1 -6.09 5.68 -13.22
N THR A 2 -5.88 4.96 -14.33
CA THR A 2 -6.16 3.51 -14.41
C THR A 2 -4.90 2.67 -14.61
N ASP A 3 -3.82 3.28 -15.11
CA ASP A 3 -2.57 2.60 -15.47
C ASP A 3 -1.74 2.15 -14.25
N ASN A 4 -1.75 2.93 -13.16
CA ASN A 4 -1.06 2.57 -11.91
C ASN A 4 -1.69 1.33 -11.27
N PHE A 5 -3.02 1.24 -11.26
CA PHE A 5 -3.74 0.08 -10.73
C PHE A 5 -3.41 -1.21 -11.48
N LYS A 6 -3.32 -1.14 -12.82
CA LYS A 6 -2.95 -2.29 -13.64
C LYS A 6 -1.53 -2.76 -13.34
N THR A 7 -0.61 -1.83 -13.17
CA THR A 7 0.79 -2.11 -12.80
C THR A 7 0.88 -2.78 -11.43
N ILE A 8 0.11 -2.28 -10.47
CA ILE A 8 0.06 -2.87 -9.12
C ILE A 8 -0.57 -4.27 -9.17
N ALA A 9 -1.72 -4.44 -9.83
CA ALA A 9 -2.37 -5.74 -9.96
C ALA A 9 -1.48 -6.80 -10.65
N ASP A 10 -0.75 -6.41 -11.70
CA ASP A 10 0.19 -7.28 -12.40
C ASP A 10 1.36 -7.70 -11.50
N ALA A 11 1.90 -6.77 -10.70
CA ALA A 11 2.95 -7.06 -9.73
C ALA A 11 2.48 -8.01 -8.62
N PHE A 12 1.24 -7.85 -8.13
CA PHE A 12 0.63 -8.76 -7.17
C PHE A 12 0.44 -10.17 -7.76
N GLN A 13 -0.03 -10.24 -9.01
CA GLN A 13 -0.17 -11.51 -9.73
C GLN A 13 1.19 -12.19 -9.94
N ASN A 14 2.22 -11.46 -10.37
CA ASN A 14 3.58 -11.97 -10.53
C ASN A 14 4.19 -12.44 -9.20
N ALA A 15 3.91 -11.73 -8.10
CA ALA A 15 4.39 -12.10 -6.77
C ALA A 15 3.56 -13.23 -6.13
N GLY A 16 2.43 -13.62 -6.73
CA GLY A 16 1.49 -14.58 -6.17
C GLY A 16 0.95 -14.10 -4.82
N VAL A 17 0.65 -12.81 -4.70
CA VAL A 17 0.06 -12.17 -3.51
C VAL A 17 -1.38 -11.82 -3.85
N ASP A 18 -2.32 -12.23 -2.99
CA ASP A 18 -3.70 -11.81 -3.14
C ASP A 18 -3.87 -10.39 -2.58
N VAL A 19 -4.41 -9.47 -3.39
CA VAL A 19 -4.58 -8.06 -3.00
C VAL A 19 -5.45 -7.88 -1.77
N HIS A 20 -6.36 -8.82 -1.50
CA HIS A 20 -7.24 -8.77 -0.34
C HIS A 20 -6.56 -9.26 0.95
N THR A 21 -5.48 -10.03 0.84
CA THR A 21 -4.75 -10.58 2.00
C THR A 21 -3.36 -9.95 2.19
N ALA A 22 -2.89 -9.19 1.21
CA ALA A 22 -1.61 -8.50 1.27
C ALA A 22 -1.53 -7.58 2.48
N GLU A 23 -0.46 -7.74 3.26
CA GLU A 23 -0.09 -6.75 4.24
C GLU A 23 0.75 -5.65 3.58
N TYR A 24 0.78 -4.47 4.19
CA TYR A 24 1.53 -3.34 3.66
C TYR A 24 2.17 -2.51 4.77
N SER A 25 3.29 -1.89 4.42
CA SER A 25 4.01 -0.93 5.27
C SER A 25 4.31 0.35 4.50
N ILE A 26 4.20 1.48 5.18
CA ILE A 26 4.38 2.81 4.58
C ILE A 26 5.75 3.37 4.96
N THR A 27 6.45 3.92 3.98
CA THR A 27 7.79 4.49 4.16
C THR A 27 7.96 5.76 3.33
N ALA A 28 8.83 6.67 3.79
CA ALA A 28 9.20 7.88 3.02
C ALA A 28 10.03 7.57 1.75
N TYR A 29 10.57 6.36 1.65
CA TYR A 29 11.48 5.92 0.59
C TYR A 29 11.08 4.54 0.06
N SER A 30 11.47 4.22 -1.17
CA SER A 30 11.25 2.90 -1.76
C SER A 30 12.14 1.84 -1.10
N LEU A 31 11.57 0.67 -0.77
CA LEU A 31 12.35 -0.50 -0.33
C LEU A 31 12.99 -1.26 -1.50
N ASN A 32 12.93 -0.72 -2.72
CA ASN A 32 13.48 -1.32 -3.93
C ASN A 32 12.97 -2.75 -4.17
N THR A 33 11.71 -3.00 -3.82
CA THR A 33 11.01 -4.27 -4.09
C THR A 33 10.02 -4.09 -5.23
N SER A 34 9.71 -5.18 -5.93
CA SER A 34 8.69 -5.18 -7.00
C SER A 34 7.28 -4.84 -6.50
N LEU A 35 7.06 -4.84 -5.18
CA LEU A 35 5.80 -4.51 -4.52
C LEU A 35 5.87 -3.16 -3.77
N SER A 36 6.88 -2.34 -4.07
CA SER A 36 7.00 -0.97 -3.56
C SER A 36 6.41 0.01 -4.56
N PHE A 37 5.30 0.64 -4.22
CA PHE A 37 4.62 1.62 -5.09
C PHE A 37 4.61 2.99 -4.46
N LYS A 38 4.86 4.01 -5.28
CA LYS A 38 4.78 5.41 -4.87
C LYS A 38 3.35 5.90 -5.00
N PHE A 39 2.84 6.52 -3.95
CA PHE A 39 1.59 7.25 -3.95
C PHE A 39 1.87 8.73 -3.72
N SER A 40 1.13 9.60 -4.41
CA SER A 40 1.35 11.05 -4.33
C SER A 40 0.86 11.65 -3.02
N ASN A 41 -0.18 11.06 -2.42
CA ASN A 41 -0.79 11.47 -1.16
C ASN A 41 -1.71 10.37 -0.62
N LEU A 42 -2.28 10.62 0.58
CA LEU A 42 -3.23 9.70 1.23
C LEU A 42 -4.47 9.43 0.37
N GLU A 43 -5.04 10.44 -0.30
CA GLU A 43 -6.26 10.29 -1.10
C GLU A 43 -6.08 9.34 -2.30
N GLU A 44 -4.92 9.39 -2.95
CA GLU A 44 -4.56 8.49 -4.05
C GLU A 44 -4.48 7.04 -3.54
N PHE A 45 -3.88 6.83 -2.36
CA PHE A 45 -3.79 5.52 -1.75
C PHE A 45 -5.14 4.98 -1.26
N LEU A 46 -5.99 5.83 -0.69
CA LEU A 46 -7.36 5.45 -0.31
C LEU A 46 -8.21 5.09 -1.52
N SER A 47 -8.06 5.86 -2.61
CA SER A 47 -8.69 5.53 -3.89
C SER A 47 -8.20 4.19 -4.43
N PHE A 48 -6.94 3.84 -4.15
CA PHE A 48 -6.38 2.53 -4.49
C PHE A 48 -7.01 1.37 -3.71
N LEU A 49 -7.18 1.53 -2.40
CA LEU A 49 -7.80 0.53 -1.54
C LEU A 49 -9.31 0.36 -1.77
N GLY A 50 -9.96 1.36 -2.37
CA GLY A 50 -11.37 1.32 -2.74
C GLY A 50 -12.33 1.28 -1.53
N PRO A 51 -13.60 0.89 -1.72
CA PRO A 51 -14.63 0.90 -0.67
C PRO A 51 -14.33 -0.04 0.51
N THR A 52 -13.38 -0.95 0.37
CA THR A 52 -12.84 -1.80 1.44
C THR A 52 -12.14 -0.98 2.54
N ALA A 53 -11.76 0.26 2.25
CA ALA A 53 -11.11 1.17 3.17
C ALA A 53 -12.08 1.91 4.13
N GLY A 54 -13.36 1.56 4.17
CA GLY A 54 -14.41 2.27 4.93
C GLY A 54 -14.18 2.45 6.45
N ALA A 55 -13.14 1.84 7.02
CA ALA A 55 -12.66 2.06 8.39
C ALA A 55 -11.13 2.28 8.48
N GLY A 56 -10.44 2.46 7.35
CA GLY A 56 -8.99 2.42 7.22
C GLY A 56 -8.29 3.78 7.20
N THR A 57 -8.98 4.88 6.88
CA THR A 57 -8.34 6.20 6.71
C THR A 57 -7.60 6.67 7.96
N GLU A 58 -8.22 6.57 9.14
CA GLU A 58 -7.59 6.95 10.41
C GLU A 58 -6.40 6.04 10.73
N LYS A 59 -6.51 4.75 10.44
CA LYS A 59 -5.45 3.76 10.65
C LYS A 59 -4.27 4.01 9.72
N ILE A 60 -4.51 4.29 8.44
CA ILE A 60 -3.48 4.59 7.45
C ILE A 60 -2.81 5.92 7.80
N ASN A 61 -3.59 6.92 8.22
CA ASN A 61 -3.06 8.18 8.71
C ASN A 61 -2.16 7.96 9.93
N ALA A 62 -2.56 7.13 10.89
CA ALA A 62 -1.69 6.75 12.00
C ALA A 62 -0.40 6.07 11.53
N MET A 63 -0.48 5.12 10.58
CA MET A 63 0.70 4.46 10.01
C MET A 63 1.66 5.44 9.31
N LEU A 64 1.12 6.46 8.62
CA LEU A 64 1.91 7.55 8.03
C LEU A 64 2.67 8.34 9.11
N ILE A 65 1.96 8.77 10.15
CA ILE A 65 2.54 9.52 11.27
C ILE A 65 3.59 8.68 12.02
N GLU A 66 3.31 7.41 12.30
CA GLU A 66 4.25 6.48 12.94
C GLU A 66 5.50 6.24 12.10
N ALA A 67 5.36 6.23 10.77
CA ALA A 67 6.48 6.14 9.84
C ALA A 67 7.26 7.46 9.67
N GLY A 68 6.83 8.54 10.32
CA GLY A 68 7.41 9.89 10.15
C GLY A 68 7.15 10.49 8.77
N VAL A 69 6.08 10.05 8.11
CA VAL A 69 5.67 10.48 6.78
C VAL A 69 4.54 11.49 6.88
N ASP A 70 4.70 12.61 6.17
CA ASP A 70 3.64 13.61 6.08
C ASP A 70 2.51 13.12 5.14
N PRO A 71 1.24 13.09 5.60
CA PRO A 71 0.11 12.57 4.81
C PRO A 71 -0.24 13.43 3.59
N GLY A 72 0.23 14.69 3.56
CA GLY A 72 0.11 15.60 2.40
C GLY A 72 1.26 15.46 1.40
N SER A 73 2.27 14.66 1.72
CA SER A 73 3.44 14.41 0.88
C SER A 73 3.35 13.04 0.20
N PHE A 74 4.21 12.82 -0.80
CA PHE A 74 4.31 11.52 -1.42
C PHE A 74 4.94 10.50 -0.47
N PHE A 75 4.56 9.24 -0.62
CA PHE A 75 5.10 8.15 0.16
C PHE A 75 5.11 6.85 -0.64
N TYR A 76 5.81 5.86 -0.11
CA TYR A 76 5.89 4.53 -0.69
C TYR A 76 5.10 3.55 0.18
N VAL A 77 4.30 2.72 -0.47
CA VAL A 77 3.60 1.59 0.15
C VAL A 77 4.26 0.33 -0.36
N ASN A 78 4.75 -0.47 0.58
CA ASN A 78 5.46 -1.70 0.32
C ASN A 78 4.54 -2.85 0.70
N PHE A 79 4.04 -3.59 -0.29
CA PHE A 79 3.18 -4.73 -0.06
C PHE A 79 4.01 -6.01 0.13
N TYR A 80 3.54 -6.90 0.97
CA TYR A 80 4.16 -8.20 1.22
C TYR A 80 3.10 -9.24 1.54
N LYS A 81 3.46 -10.51 1.34
CA LYS A 81 2.59 -11.62 1.74
C LYS A 81 2.35 -11.53 3.24
N PRO A 82 1.10 -11.69 3.69
CA PRO A 82 0.86 -11.86 5.11
C PRO A 82 1.72 -13.03 5.58
N LYS A 83 2.42 -12.86 6.70
CA LYS A 83 2.99 -14.02 7.38
C LYS A 83 1.80 -14.79 7.94
N VAL A 84 1.20 -15.65 7.11
CA VAL A 84 0.30 -16.69 7.61
C VAL A 84 1.18 -17.47 8.58
N ALA A 85 0.91 -17.32 9.88
CA ALA A 85 1.43 -18.24 10.85
C ALA A 85 0.90 -19.60 10.42
N GLU A 86 1.77 -20.44 9.86
CA GLU A 86 1.50 -21.85 9.67
C GLU A 86 1.17 -22.39 11.07
N LEU A 87 -0.12 -22.57 11.34
CA LEU A 87 -0.67 -23.21 12.55
C LEU A 87 -0.63 -24.73 12.39
#